data_AF-A0A350X0V6-F1
#
_entry.id   AF-A0A350X0V6-F1
#
_cell.length_a   1.000
_cell.length_b   1.000
_cell.length_c   1.000
_cell.angle_alpha   90.00
_cell.angle_beta   90.00
_cell.angle_gamma   90.00
#
_symmetry.space_group_name_H-M   'P 1'
#
loop_
_entity.id
_entity.type
_entity.pdbx_description
1 polymer ?
#
loop_
_entity_poly.entity_id
_entity_poly.type
_entity_poly.pdbx_seq_one_letter_code
_entity_poly.pdbx_strand_id
1 'polypeptide(L)'
;SNISIKSAVSLKESIADLCKRDDLSDEQQVVQRCVDDMISDLERVLQFYRNKEVGNKVDHIFVIGGSAKMRGLVEYMEQKLGVATSYIEQLENVELSSDCKVLGMPEYFNAIGAMIRL
;
A
#
# COMPACT_ATOMS: atom_id res chain seq x y z
N SER A 1 -0.81 -13.52 -26.67
CA SER A 1 -1.55 -12.26 -26.78
C SER A 1 -0.72 -11.15 -26.16
N ASN A 2 -0.34 -10.10 -26.91
CA ASN A 2 0.45 -8.97 -26.39
C ASN A 2 -0.49 -7.95 -25.75
N ILE A 3 -0.62 -8.00 -24.43
CA ILE A 3 -1.34 -6.99 -23.65
C ILE A 3 -0.40 -5.80 -23.46
N SER A 4 -0.85 -4.59 -23.79
CA SER A 4 -0.07 -3.35 -23.58
C SER A 4 0.11 -3.10 -22.09
N ILE A 5 1.29 -2.60 -21.68
CA ILE A 5 1.61 -2.27 -20.28
C ILE A 5 0.53 -1.36 -19.67
N LYS A 6 0.01 -0.41 -20.45
CA LYS A 6 -1.03 0.52 -19.99
C LYS A 6 -2.37 -0.20 -19.73
N SER A 7 -2.75 -1.14 -20.58
CA SER A 7 -3.95 -1.98 -20.36
C SER A 7 -3.78 -2.96 -19.20
N ALA A 8 -2.57 -3.47 -18.95
CA ALA A 8 -2.30 -4.35 -17.81
C ALA A 8 -2.39 -3.61 -16.47
N VAL A 9 -1.95 -2.36 -16.41
CA VAL A 9 -2.05 -1.51 -15.20
C VAL A 9 -3.51 -1.18 -14.88
N SER A 10 -4.30 -0.74 -15.86
CA SER A 10 -5.73 -0.47 -15.65
C SER A 10 -6.51 -1.73 -15.28
N LEU A 11 -6.13 -2.89 -15.82
CA LEU A 11 -6.71 -4.17 -15.44
C LEU A 11 -6.34 -4.57 -14.01
N LYS A 12 -5.09 -4.31 -13.58
CA LYS A 12 -4.62 -4.55 -12.21
C LYS A 12 -5.43 -3.73 -11.21
N GLU A 13 -5.73 -2.46 -11.50
CA GLU A 13 -6.56 -1.62 -10.61
C GLU A 13 -8.00 -2.15 -10.46
N SER A 14 -8.58 -2.78 -11.50
CA SER A 14 -9.95 -3.33 -11.44
C SER A 14 -10.04 -4.75 -10.84
N ILE A 15 -8.99 -5.56 -11.02
CA ILE A 15 -8.95 -6.97 -10.56
C ILE A 15 -8.45 -7.05 -9.13
N ALA A 16 -7.56 -6.14 -8.71
CA ALA A 16 -6.95 -6.15 -7.40
C ALA A 16 -7.90 -5.60 -6.32
N ASP A 17 -9.00 -6.34 -6.13
CA ASP A 17 -9.98 -6.14 -5.09
C ASP A 17 -9.83 -7.28 -4.08
N LEU A 18 -9.15 -7.00 -2.97
CA LEU A 18 -8.93 -7.97 -1.89
C LEU A 18 -10.15 -8.11 -0.96
N CYS A 19 -11.25 -7.40 -1.23
CA CYS A 19 -12.45 -7.44 -0.38
C CYS A 19 -13.33 -8.68 -0.61
N LYS A 20 -13.23 -9.39 -1.75
CA LYS A 20 -14.07 -10.57 -2.05
C LYS A 20 -13.38 -11.86 -1.62
N ARG A 21 -14.03 -12.66 -0.78
CA ARG A 21 -13.44 -13.90 -0.22
C ARG A 21 -13.97 -15.20 -0.83
N ASP A 22 -15.15 -15.18 -1.45
CA ASP A 22 -15.88 -16.43 -1.76
C ASP A 22 -15.99 -16.78 -3.26
N ASP A 23 -15.44 -15.97 -4.17
CA ASP A 23 -15.39 -16.29 -5.61
C ASP A 23 -14.31 -15.44 -6.31
N LEU A 24 -13.04 -15.84 -6.17
CA LEU A 24 -11.89 -15.17 -6.79
C LEU A 24 -11.57 -15.82 -8.13
N SER A 25 -11.58 -15.03 -9.21
CA SER A 25 -11.05 -15.42 -10.52
C SER A 25 -9.55 -15.79 -10.43
N ASP A 26 -9.06 -16.58 -11.39
CA ASP A 26 -7.66 -17.02 -11.44
C ASP A 26 -6.68 -15.83 -11.38
N GLU A 27 -7.01 -14.72 -12.04
CA GLU A 27 -6.21 -13.49 -12.02
C GLU A 27 -6.16 -12.87 -10.62
N GLN A 28 -7.26 -12.90 -9.87
CA GLN A 28 -7.32 -12.37 -8.51
C GLN A 28 -6.53 -13.24 -7.53
N GLN A 29 -6.55 -14.56 -7.72
CA GLN A 29 -5.77 -15.49 -6.90
C GLN A 29 -4.27 -15.25 -7.08
N VAL A 30 -3.81 -14.95 -8.31
CA VAL A 30 -2.40 -14.60 -8.56
C VAL A 30 -2.03 -13.31 -7.83
N VAL A 31 -2.89 -12.28 -7.91
CA VAL A 31 -2.65 -11.02 -7.19
C VAL A 31 -2.60 -11.25 -5.68
N GLN A 32 -3.55 -12.01 -5.12
CA GLN A 32 -3.58 -12.32 -3.70
C GLN A 32 -2.33 -13.05 -3.24
N ARG A 33 -1.85 -14.05 -3.99
CA ARG A 33 -0.60 -14.78 -3.66
C ARG A 33 0.61 -13.85 -3.64
N CYS A 34 0.74 -12.96 -4.62
CA CYS A 34 1.83 -11.98 -4.62
C CYS A 34 1.76 -11.05 -3.40
N VAL A 35 0.55 -10.69 -2.95
CA VAL A 35 0.36 -9.87 -1.74
C VAL A 35 0.68 -10.66 -0.48
N ASP A 36 0.28 -11.93 -0.41
CA ASP A 36 0.63 -12.82 0.70
C ASP A 36 2.15 -13.01 0.83
N ASP A 37 2.85 -13.23 -0.28
CA ASP A 37 4.31 -13.35 -0.31
C ASP A 37 4.97 -12.05 0.22
N MET A 38 4.49 -10.90 -0.25
CA MET A 38 4.96 -9.58 0.21
C MET A 38 4.69 -9.36 1.70
N ILE A 39 3.52 -9.76 2.20
CA ILE A 39 3.17 -9.66 3.63
C ILE A 39 4.08 -10.57 4.46
N SER A 40 4.38 -11.79 3.99
CA SER A 40 5.29 -12.70 4.70
C SER A 40 6.70 -12.14 4.83
N ASP A 41 7.21 -11.52 3.76
CA ASP A 41 8.50 -10.81 3.81
C ASP A 41 8.46 -9.64 4.79
N LEU A 42 7.36 -8.88 4.82
CA LEU A 42 7.17 -7.77 5.76
C LEU A 42 7.09 -8.26 7.21
N GLU A 43 6.38 -9.36 7.50
CA GLU A 43 6.33 -9.98 8.82
C GLU A 43 7.73 -10.33 9.31
N ARG A 44 8.56 -10.91 8.44
CA ARG A 44 9.95 -11.24 8.76
C ARG A 44 10.75 -9.98 9.12
N VAL A 45 10.59 -8.88 8.36
CA VAL A 45 11.23 -7.59 8.67
C VAL A 45 10.77 -7.05 10.03
N LEU A 46 9.46 -7.11 10.32
CA LEU A 46 8.89 -6.67 11.60
C LEU A 46 9.42 -7.52 12.77
N GLN A 47 9.54 -8.84 12.61
CA GLN A 47 10.12 -9.73 13.61
C GLN A 47 11.58 -9.38 13.89
N PHE A 48 12.39 -9.16 12.84
CA PHE A 48 13.77 -8.73 13.02
C PHE A 48 13.86 -7.40 13.78
N TYR A 49 12.99 -6.43 13.47
CA TYR A 49 12.96 -5.15 14.18
C TYR A 49 12.61 -5.32 15.67
N ARG A 50 11.56 -6.11 15.98
CA ARG A 50 11.14 -6.39 17.36
C ARG A 50 12.23 -7.08 18.19
N ASN A 51 13.05 -7.91 17.55
CA ASN A 51 14.09 -8.67 18.23
C ASN A 51 15.41 -7.90 18.42
N LYS A 52 15.56 -6.70 17.82
CA LYS A 52 16.80 -5.91 17.94
C LYS A 52 17.00 -5.32 19.34
N GLU A 53 15.94 -4.79 19.95
CA GLU A 53 16.00 -4.18 21.28
C GLU A 53 14.70 -4.46 22.05
N VAL A 54 14.83 -4.62 23.37
CA VAL A 54 13.68 -4.82 24.25
C VAL A 54 12.81 -3.58 24.23
N GLY A 55 11.54 -3.75 23.88
CA GLY A 55 10.57 -2.66 23.80
C GLY A 55 10.27 -2.19 22.38
N ASN A 56 10.97 -2.68 21.36
CA ASN A 56 10.65 -2.36 19.97
C ASN A 56 9.24 -2.85 19.60
N LYS A 57 8.37 -1.89 19.25
CA LYS A 57 7.01 -2.12 18.81
C LYS A 57 6.75 -1.25 17.59
N VAL A 58 6.00 -1.80 16.63
CA VAL A 58 5.43 -1.03 15.53
C VAL A 58 3.96 -0.86 15.86
N ASP A 59 3.56 0.38 16.12
CA ASP A 59 2.18 0.72 16.47
C ASP A 59 1.31 0.91 15.23
N HIS A 60 1.90 1.41 14.14
CA HIS A 60 1.17 1.74 12.90
C HIS A 60 2.03 1.52 11.66
N ILE A 61 1.39 1.13 10.55
CA ILE A 61 1.98 0.98 9.22
C ILE A 61 1.29 1.96 8.28
N PHE A 62 2.08 2.79 7.60
CA PHE A 62 1.58 3.69 6.57
C PHE A 62 1.93 3.17 5.17
N VAL A 63 0.91 2.99 4.33
CA VAL A 63 1.08 2.54 2.94
C VAL A 63 1.13 3.76 2.01
N ILE A 64 2.18 3.84 1.19
CA ILE A 64 2.40 4.91 0.21
C ILE A 64 2.80 4.32 -1.16
N GLY A 65 2.79 5.15 -2.20
CA GLY A 65 3.21 4.79 -3.57
C GLY A 65 2.05 4.47 -4.52
N GLY A 66 2.32 4.43 -5.84
CA GLY A 66 1.27 4.27 -6.86
C GLY A 66 0.55 2.91 -6.87
N SER A 67 1.12 1.88 -6.26
CA SER A 67 0.47 0.58 -6.04
C SER A 67 -0.48 0.57 -4.84
N ALA A 68 -0.53 1.66 -4.06
CA ALA A 68 -1.44 1.82 -2.92
C ALA A 68 -2.93 1.78 -3.33
N LYS A 69 -3.26 2.01 -4.60
CA LYS A 69 -4.66 2.03 -5.10
C LYS A 69 -5.37 0.67 -5.14
N MET A 70 -4.70 -0.41 -4.71
CA MET A 70 -5.32 -1.72 -4.62
C MET A 70 -6.41 -1.72 -3.55
N ARG A 71 -7.66 -1.93 -3.96
CA ARG A 71 -8.80 -1.87 -3.05
C ARG A 71 -8.75 -3.03 -2.07
N GLY A 72 -8.89 -2.72 -0.77
CA GLY A 72 -8.84 -3.72 0.29
C GLY A 72 -7.43 -4.09 0.75
N LEU A 73 -6.35 -3.49 0.19
CA LEU A 73 -4.98 -3.82 0.59
C LEU A 73 -4.70 -3.46 2.05
N VAL A 74 -5.09 -2.27 2.48
CA VAL A 74 -4.85 -1.80 3.85
C VAL A 74 -5.55 -2.71 4.86
N GLU A 75 -6.83 -3.02 4.62
CA GLU A 75 -7.61 -3.90 5.48
C GLU A 75 -7.03 -5.33 5.50
N TYR A 76 -6.56 -5.81 4.34
CA TYR A 76 -5.92 -7.11 4.23
C TYR A 76 -4.59 -7.19 4.98
N MET A 77 -3.76 -6.15 4.87
CA MET A 77 -2.49 -6.04 5.60
C MET A 77 -2.72 -5.94 7.11
N GLU A 78 -3.65 -5.09 7.56
CA GLU A 78 -3.98 -4.94 8.97
C GLU A 78 -4.44 -6.28 9.57
N GLN A 79 -5.32 -7.00 8.86
CA GLN A 79 -5.82 -8.30 9.28
C GLN A 79 -4.70 -9.35 9.42
N LYS A 80 -3.75 -9.38 8.48
CA LYS A 80 -2.67 -10.36 8.46
C LYS A 80 -1.56 -10.03 9.48
N LEU A 81 -1.17 -8.76 9.57
CA LEU A 81 -0.04 -8.31 10.39
C LEU A 81 -0.44 -8.04 11.85
N GLY A 82 -1.72 -7.78 12.12
CA GLY A 82 -2.20 -7.38 13.45
C GLY A 82 -1.66 -6.02 13.90
N VAL A 83 -1.31 -5.15 12.96
CA VAL A 83 -0.81 -3.79 13.20
C VAL A 83 -1.70 -2.83 12.43
N ALA A 84 -2.13 -1.75 13.10
CA ALA A 84 -2.97 -0.72 12.49
C ALA A 84 -2.33 -0.22 11.21
N THR A 85 -3.07 -0.20 10.11
CA THR A 85 -2.55 0.13 8.78
C THR A 85 -3.43 1.18 8.12
N SER A 86 -2.84 2.18 7.48
CA SER A 86 -3.61 3.20 6.75
C SER A 86 -2.83 3.81 5.60
N TYR A 87 -3.53 4.45 4.67
CA TYR A 87 -2.90 5.37 3.72
C TYR A 87 -2.59 6.71 4.40
N ILE A 88 -1.64 7.44 3.84
CA ILE A 88 -1.43 8.85 4.19
C ILE A 88 -2.33 9.67 3.27
N GLU A 89 -3.42 10.20 3.83
CA GLU A 89 -4.37 11.02 3.08
C GLU A 89 -4.02 12.50 3.09
N GLN A 90 -3.40 12.99 4.17
CA GLN A 90 -3.06 14.39 4.38
C GLN A 90 -1.79 14.52 5.22
N LEU A 91 -1.07 15.61 4.99
CA LEU A 91 0.09 16.03 5.80
C LEU A 91 -0.32 17.29 6.55
N GLU A 92 -0.44 17.22 7.87
CA GLU A 92 -0.98 18.33 8.69
C GLU A 92 -0.25 19.66 8.51
N ASN A 93 1.05 19.62 8.17
CA ASN A 93 1.89 20.80 8.00
C ASN A 93 2.21 21.13 6.53
N VAL A 94 1.47 20.55 5.58
CA VAL A 94 1.63 20.83 4.15
C VAL A 94 0.30 21.33 3.60
N GLU A 95 0.20 22.63 3.39
CA GLU A 95 -0.95 23.26 2.74
C GLU A 95 -0.67 23.37 1.24
N LEU A 96 -1.42 22.62 0.44
CA LEU A 96 -1.34 22.71 -1.02
C LEU A 96 -2.31 23.78 -1.50
N SER A 97 -1.88 24.62 -2.43
CA SER A 97 -2.74 25.68 -2.97
C SER A 97 -3.99 25.08 -3.60
N SER A 98 -5.13 25.79 -3.51
CA SER A 98 -6.43 25.35 -4.04
C SER A 98 -6.44 25.11 -5.56
N ASP A 99 -5.44 25.63 -6.28
CA ASP A 99 -5.25 25.40 -7.71
C ASP A 99 -4.56 24.07 -8.02
N CYS A 100 -4.01 23.41 -6.99
CA CYS A 100 -3.34 22.12 -7.10
C CYS A 100 -4.37 20.98 -7.04
N LYS A 101 -4.72 20.41 -8.21
CA LYS A 101 -5.44 19.14 -8.27
C LYS A 101 -4.48 18.01 -7.89
N VAL A 102 -4.37 17.72 -6.59
CA VAL A 102 -3.55 16.62 -6.09
C VAL A 102 -4.10 15.31 -6.63
N LEU A 103 -3.36 14.64 -7.51
CA LEU A 103 -3.64 13.28 -7.97
C LEU A 103 -3.22 12.28 -6.86
N GLY A 104 -3.85 12.34 -5.68
CA GLY A 104 -3.60 11.42 -4.57
C GLY A 104 -2.29 11.67 -3.81
N MET A 105 -2.36 11.87 -2.48
CA MET A 105 -1.18 12.06 -1.62
C MET A 105 -0.19 10.86 -1.62
N PRO A 106 -0.64 9.59 -1.59
CA PRO A 106 0.26 8.43 -1.55
C PRO A 106 1.25 8.39 -2.73
N GLU A 107 0.84 8.80 -3.91
CA GLU A 107 1.63 8.77 -5.14
C GLU A 107 2.78 9.79 -5.14
N TYR A 108 2.54 10.95 -4.52
CA TYR A 108 3.46 12.08 -4.55
C TYR A 108 4.24 12.28 -3.25
N PHE A 109 4.04 11.43 -2.24
CA PHE A 109 4.68 11.54 -0.93
C PHE A 109 6.21 11.71 -1.02
N ASN A 110 6.87 10.92 -1.87
CA ASN A 110 8.31 11.02 -2.08
C ASN A 110 8.75 12.38 -2.65
N ALA A 111 7.95 12.96 -3.56
CA ALA A 111 8.24 14.25 -4.15
C ALA A 111 7.99 15.39 -3.14
N ILE A 112 6.92 15.31 -2.36
CA ILE A 112 6.62 16.27 -1.29
C ILE A 112 7.73 16.25 -0.23
N GLY A 113 8.15 15.07 0.21
CA GLY A 113 9.26 14.92 1.16
C GLY A 113 10.59 15.50 0.64
N ALA A 114 10.86 15.40 -0.67
CA ALA A 114 12.02 16.02 -1.27
C ALA A 114 11.97 17.56 -1.27
N MET A 115 10.78 18.16 -1.43
CA MET A 115 10.60 19.61 -1.41
C MET A 115 10.78 20.21 -0.01
N ILE A 116 10.32 19.51 1.04
CA ILE A 116 10.48 19.96 2.44
C ILE A 116 11.96 19.99 2.87
N ARG A 117 12.82 19.21 2.20
CA ARG A 117 14.25 19.12 2.53
C ARG A 117 15.07 20.33 2.04
N LEU A 118 14.52 21.16 1.15
CA LEU A 118 15.16 22.36 0.61
C LEU A 118 15.01 23.55 1.57
#